data_AF-A0A9E6Z8P5-F1
#
_entry.id   AF-A0A9E6Z8P5-F1
#
_cell.length_a   1.000
_cell.length_b   1.000
_cell.length_c   1.000
_cell.angle_alpha   90.00
_cell.angle_beta   90.00
_cell.angle_gamma   90.00
#
_symmetry.space_group_name_H-M   'P 1'
#
loop_
_entity.id
_entity.type
_entity.pdbx_description
1 polymer ?
#
loop_
_entity_poly.entity_id
_entity_poly.type
_entity_poly.pdbx_seq_one_letter_code
_entity_poly.pdbx_strand_id
1 'polypeptide(L)'
;MGDLLGIYEHSFTPEKTSKICHTHEYNFIFSATSSKLSPPSPLPEPEKESVRFKWVLLKDLQKHTLYPDGISALIPQFLKAPPKNDYFLAK
;
A
#
# COMPACT_ATOMS: atom_id res chain seq x y z
N MET A 1 -4.52 17.84 0.45
CA MET A 1 -5.15 16.68 1.11
C MET A 1 -5.13 15.54 0.10
N GLY A 2 -4.85 14.31 0.51
CA GLY A 2 -4.75 13.19 -0.44
C GLY A 2 -6.13 12.63 -0.81
N ASP A 3 -6.30 12.20 -2.06
CA ASP A 3 -7.57 11.60 -2.51
C ASP A 3 -7.61 10.12 -2.12
N LEU A 4 -8.72 9.66 -1.54
CA LEU A 4 -8.96 8.23 -1.26
C LEU A 4 -9.06 7.48 -2.60
N LEU A 5 -8.11 6.58 -2.84
CA LEU A 5 -8.03 5.76 -4.05
C LEU A 5 -8.89 4.49 -3.95
N GLY A 6 -8.96 3.88 -2.76
CA GLY A 6 -9.71 2.65 -2.56
C GLY A 6 -9.59 2.09 -1.15
N ILE A 7 -10.42 1.08 -0.86
CA ILE A 7 -10.43 0.34 0.40
C ILE A 7 -10.16 -1.13 0.08
N TYR A 8 -9.11 -1.69 0.67
CA TYR A 8 -8.78 -3.10 0.55
C TYR A 8 -9.09 -3.83 1.86
N GLU A 9 -10.14 -4.64 1.84
CA GLU A 9 -10.51 -5.56 2.91
C GLU A 9 -9.63 -6.81 2.75
N HIS A 10 -8.89 -7.19 3.79
CA HIS A 10 -7.95 -8.30 3.72
C HIS A 10 -8.11 -9.21 4.93
N SER A 11 -8.15 -10.52 4.70
CA SER A 11 -8.09 -11.52 5.75
C SER A 11 -6.87 -12.41 5.57
N PHE A 12 -6.17 -12.71 6.65
CA PHE A 12 -4.95 -13.53 6.60
C PHE A 12 -4.92 -14.54 7.75
N THR A 13 -4.26 -15.67 7.51
CA THR A 13 -4.02 -16.66 8.56
C THR A 13 -2.69 -16.35 9.24
N PRO A 14 -2.65 -16.16 10.57
CA PRO A 14 -1.41 -15.93 11.29
C PRO A 14 -0.43 -17.09 11.08
N GLU A 15 0.85 -16.79 10.85
CA GLU A 15 1.87 -17.83 10.92
C GLU A 15 1.96 -18.37 12.35
N LYS A 16 2.24 -19.67 12.49
CA LYS A 16 2.14 -20.47 13.74
C LYS A 16 2.86 -19.87 14.96
N THR A 17 3.79 -18.94 14.77
CA THR A 17 4.64 -18.32 15.81
C THR A 17 4.17 -16.92 16.22
N SER A 18 3.17 -16.36 15.55
CA SER A 18 2.73 -14.98 15.75
C SER A 18 1.55 -14.90 16.74
N LYS A 19 1.70 -14.12 17.82
CA LYS A 19 0.59 -13.81 18.76
C LYS A 19 -0.31 -12.73 18.14
N ILE A 20 -1.01 -13.08 17.07
CA ILE A 20 -1.93 -12.16 16.38
C ILE A 20 -3.35 -12.44 16.87
N CYS A 21 -4.04 -11.40 17.34
CA CYS A 21 -5.42 -11.48 17.84
C CYS A 21 -6.49 -11.11 16.80
N HIS A 22 -6.10 -10.61 15.63
CA HIS A 22 -7.02 -10.24 14.55
C HIS A 22 -6.49 -10.76 13.21
N THR A 23 -7.37 -11.36 12.41
CA THR A 23 -7.03 -11.98 11.12
C THR A 23 -7.69 -11.25 9.95
N HIS A 24 -8.14 -10.03 10.20
CA HIS A 24 -8.96 -9.25 9.28
C HIS A 24 -8.67 -7.76 9.46
N GLU A 25 -8.50 -7.04 8.36
CA GLU A 25 -8.15 -5.62 8.34
C GLU A 25 -8.78 -4.90 7.13
N TYR A 26 -8.99 -3.58 7.29
CA TYR A 26 -9.40 -2.68 6.21
C TYR A 26 -8.28 -1.67 5.96
N ASN A 27 -7.74 -1.68 4.74
CA ASN A 27 -6.64 -0.84 4.30
C ASN A 27 -7.18 0.32 3.45
N PHE A 28 -7.09 1.54 3.96
CA PHE A 28 -7.50 2.75 3.25
C PHE A 28 -6.30 3.34 2.50
N ILE A 29 -6.40 3.42 1.17
CA ILE A 29 -5.28 3.79 0.31
C ILE A 29 -5.52 5.20 -0.22
N PHE A 30 -4.60 6.11 0.06
CA PHE A 30 -4.70 7.52 -0.37
C PHE A 30 -3.59 7.86 -1.36
N SER A 31 -3.91 8.69 -2.35
CA SER A 31 -2.90 9.35 -3.17
C SER A 31 -2.32 10.54 -2.43
N ALA A 32 -1.02 10.76 -2.58
CA ALA A 32 -0.36 11.95 -2.06
C ALA A 32 0.47 12.59 -3.17
N THR A 33 0.23 13.87 -3.43
CA THR A 33 0.97 14.66 -4.41
C THR A 33 1.49 15.92 -3.75
N SER A 34 2.75 16.27 -4.00
CA SER A 34 3.35 17.51 -3.53
C SER A 34 4.43 17.94 -4.50
N SER A 35 4.57 19.23 -4.74
CA SER A 35 5.73 19.78 -5.47
C SER A 35 7.05 19.54 -4.73
N LYS A 36 6.99 19.25 -3.42
CA LYS A 36 8.14 18.88 -2.58
C LYS A 36 8.37 17.37 -2.48
N LEU A 37 7.47 16.54 -3.04
CA LEU A 37 7.65 15.08 -3.12
C LEU A 37 8.65 14.79 -4.24
N SER A 38 9.94 14.97 -3.93
CA SER A 38 11.05 14.44 -4.73
C SER A 38 11.49 13.11 -4.13
N PRO A 39 12.03 12.16 -4.93
CA PRO A 39 12.72 11.01 -4.37
C PRO A 39 13.83 11.52 -3.43
N PRO A 40 13.78 11.29 -2.10
CA PRO A 40 14.83 11.71 -1.21
C PRO A 40 16.11 10.99 -1.62
N SER A 41 17.16 11.77 -1.79
CA SER A 41 18.51 11.28 -1.93
C SER A 41 19.32 11.88 -0.79
N PRO A 42 19.77 11.10 0.19
CA PRO A 42 19.57 9.66 0.36
C PRO A 42 18.19 9.30 0.94
N LEU A 43 17.77 8.05 0.75
CA LEU A 43 16.61 7.48 1.46
C LEU A 43 16.92 7.45 2.98
N PRO A 44 15.90 7.56 3.85
CA PRO A 44 16.12 7.44 5.30
C PRO A 44 16.83 6.13 5.61
N GLU A 45 17.89 6.19 6.42
CA GLU A 45 18.57 4.99 6.89
C GLU A 45 17.60 4.15 7.73
N PRO A 46 17.59 2.82 7.55
CA PRO A 46 16.73 1.95 8.35
C PRO A 46 17.10 2.06 9.82
N GLU A 47 16.13 2.38 10.68
CA GLU A 47 16.26 2.16 12.12
C GLU A 47 16.35 0.64 12.35
N LYS A 48 17.57 0.11 12.51
CA LYS A 48 17.85 -1.28 12.92
C LYS A 48 17.14 -2.35 12.04
N GLU A 49 17.84 -2.73 10.98
CA GLU A 49 17.73 -3.99 10.20
C GLU A 49 16.41 -4.43 9.58
N SER A 50 15.27 -3.76 9.78
CA SER A 50 13.97 -4.38 9.41
C SER A 50 13.11 -3.60 8.41
N VAL A 51 13.24 -2.28 8.29
CA VAL A 51 12.39 -1.48 7.37
C VAL A 51 13.24 -0.54 6.52
N ARG A 52 13.20 -0.73 5.19
CA ARG A 52 13.89 0.13 4.21
C ARG A 52 12.88 0.85 3.33
N PHE A 53 13.23 2.07 2.94
CA PHE A 53 12.45 2.84 1.97
C PHE A 53 13.00 2.61 0.56
N LYS A 54 12.11 2.61 -0.45
CA LYS A 54 12.48 2.58 -1.86
C LYS A 54 11.41 3.29 -2.69
N TRP A 55 11.83 4.05 -3.70
CA TRP A 55 10.93 4.52 -4.75
C TRP A 55 10.76 3.44 -5.81
N VAL A 56 9.51 3.16 -6.14
CA VAL A 56 9.13 2.14 -7.12
C VAL A 56 8.26 2.82 -8.17
N LEU A 57 8.60 2.63 -9.45
CA LEU A 57 7.73 3.07 -10.53
C LEU A 57 6.46 2.22 -10.53
N LEU A 58 5.30 2.82 -10.80
CA LEU A 58 4.01 2.12 -10.78
C LEU A 58 4.00 0.86 -11.67
N LYS A 59 4.65 0.91 -12.85
CA LYS A 59 4.79 -0.23 -13.77
C LYS A 59 5.58 -1.41 -13.21
N ASP A 60 6.43 -1.15 -12.21
CA ASP A 60 7.30 -2.12 -11.57
C ASP A 60 6.74 -2.58 -10.20
N LEU A 61 5.59 -2.04 -9.77
CA LEU A 61 5.00 -2.31 -8.46
C LEU A 61 4.74 -3.81 -8.22
N GLN A 62 4.26 -4.52 -9.24
CA GLN A 62 4.00 -5.96 -9.15
C GLN A 62 5.26 -6.83 -9.02
N LYS A 63 6.46 -6.27 -9.26
CA LYS A 63 7.74 -6.95 -9.04
C LYS A 63 8.18 -6.90 -7.58
N HIS A 64 7.41 -6.23 -6.73
CA HIS A 64 7.70 -6.05 -5.31
C HIS A 64 6.61 -6.69 -4.47
N THR A 65 7.02 -7.47 -3.47
CA THR A 65 6.11 -7.96 -2.44
C THR A 65 5.70 -6.78 -1.57
N LEU A 66 4.40 -6.52 -1.51
CA LEU A 66 3.80 -5.56 -0.61
C LEU A 66 2.81 -6.32 0.26
N TYR A 67 2.83 -5.99 1.55
CA TYR A 67 1.81 -6.44 2.49
C TYR A 67 0.78 -5.32 2.67
N PRO A 68 -0.52 -5.65 2.77
CA PRO A 68 -1.09 -6.99 2.63
C PRO A 68 -1.00 -7.54 1.20
N ASP A 69 -0.96 -8.87 1.07
CA ASP A 69 -0.86 -9.54 -0.23
C ASP A 69 -1.98 -9.09 -1.17
N GLY A 70 -1.67 -8.98 -2.47
CA GLY A 70 -2.64 -8.56 -3.50
C GLY A 70 -2.77 -7.04 -3.69
N ILE A 71 -2.34 -6.22 -2.72
CA ILE A 71 -2.47 -4.75 -2.81
C ILE A 71 -1.70 -4.16 -4.00
N SER A 72 -0.56 -4.76 -4.37
CA SER A 72 0.27 -4.33 -5.51
C SER A 72 -0.45 -4.46 -6.85
N ALA A 73 -1.41 -5.38 -6.98
CA ALA A 73 -2.23 -5.53 -8.17
C ALA A 73 -3.46 -4.61 -8.20
N LEU A 74 -3.92 -4.15 -7.03
CA LEU A 74 -5.09 -3.29 -6.87
C LEU A 74 -4.77 -1.80 -7.07
N ILE A 75 -3.59 -1.33 -6.60
CA ILE A 75 -3.18 0.07 -6.73
C ILE A 75 -3.28 0.60 -8.18
N PRO A 76 -2.79 -0.11 -9.22
CA PRO A 76 -2.96 0.34 -10.61
C PRO A 76 -4.42 0.42 -11.08
N GLN A 77 -5.32 -0.37 -10.49
CA GLN A 77 -6.75 -0.34 -10.82
C GLN A 77 -7.42 0.86 -10.17
N PHE A 78 -7.14 1.11 -8.90
CA PHE A 78 -7.64 2.29 -8.18
C PHE A 78 -7.21 3.60 -8.85
N LEU A 79 -5.98 3.67 -9.37
CA LEU A 79 -5.49 4.85 -10.10
C LEU A 79 -6.14 5.07 -11.48
N LYS A 80 -6.70 4.03 -12.09
CA LYS A 80 -7.39 4.12 -13.39
C LYS A 80 -8.88 4.43 -13.24
N ALA A 81 -9.45 4.20 -12.07
CA ALA A 81 -10.85 4.42 -11.85
C ALA A 81 -11.16 5.92 -11.75
N PRO A 82 -12.26 6.41 -12.33
CA PRO A 82 -12.71 7.76 -12.08
C PRO A 82 -13.05 7.92 -10.59
N PRO A 83 -12.84 9.10 -9.99
CA PRO A 83 -13.27 9.39 -8.63
C PRO A 83 -14.81 9.40 -8.61
N LYS A 84 -15.41 8.23 -8.39
CA LYS A 84 -16.82 8.11 -8.06
C LYS A 84 -16.91 8.02 -6.54
N ASN A 85 -17.95 8.63 -5.98
CA ASN A 85 -18.28 8.59 -4.56
C ASN A 85 -18.51 7.16 -4.01
N ASP A 86 -18.41 6.14 -4.87
CA ASP A 86 -18.43 4.73 -4.54
C ASP A 86 -16.98 4.22 -4.49
N TYR A 87 -16.40 4.22 -3.29
CA TYR A 87 -15.05 3.68 -3.07
C TYR A 87 -15.01 2.21 -3.46
N PHE A 88 -13.95 1.80 -4.15
CA PHE A 88 -13.74 0.40 -4.51
C PHE A 88 -13.41 -0.40 -3.26
N LEU A 89 -14.32 -1.28 -2.85
CA LEU A 89 -14.05 -2.33 -1.88
C LEU A 89 -13.51 -3.55 -2.65
N ALA A 90 -12.21 -3.78 -2.53
CA ALA A 90 -11.60 -5.04 -2.95
C ALA A 90 -11.52 -5.97 -1.72
N LYS A 91 -11.80 -7.26 -1.91
CA LYS A 91 -11.66 -8.33 -0.91
C LYS A 91 -10.52 -9.26 -1.32
#